data_AF-A0A3P7P302-F1
#
_entry.id   AF-A0A3P7P302-F1
#
_cell.length_a   1.000
_cell.length_b   1.000
_cell.length_c   1.000
_cell.angle_alpha   90.00
_cell.angle_beta   90.00
_cell.angle_gamma   90.00
#
_symmetry.space_group_name_H-M   'P 1'
#
loop_
_entity.id
_entity.type
_entity.pdbx_description
1 polymer ?
#
loop_
_entity_poly.entity_id
_entity_poly.type
_entity_poly.pdbx_seq_one_letter_code
_entity_poly.pdbx_strand_id
1 'polypeptide(L)' 'MLNAEKTIVPLDLRESSDKAKMIELCKKSDVLLDPYRPKCLDRLGFSPATLHKLNPRLILARLSGYGSAGK' A
#
# COMPACT_ATOMS: atom_id res chain seq x y z
N MET A 1 19.61 2.46 10.69
CA MET A 1 20.00 3.39 9.61
C MET A 1 19.01 3.47 8.45
N LEU A 2 18.23 2.43 8.11
CA LEU A 2 17.37 2.43 6.89
C LEU A 2 16.07 3.26 6.94
N ASN A 3 15.69 3.78 8.11
CA ASN A 3 14.43 4.52 8.31
C ASN A 3 14.65 5.94 8.85
N ALA A 4 15.88 6.45 8.76
CA ALA A 4 16.12 7.86 9.04
C ALA A 4 15.23 8.73 8.13
N GLU A 5 14.78 9.87 8.67
CA GLU A 5 13.94 10.87 7.97
C GLU A 5 12.53 10.40 7.56
N LYS A 6 12.10 9.20 7.95
CA LYS A 6 10.73 8.72 7.72
C LYS A 6 9.85 9.00 8.93
N THR A 7 8.66 9.54 8.70
CA THR A 7 7.60 9.54 9.71
C THR A 7 6.99 8.14 9.83
N ILE A 8 6.97 7.60 11.05
CA ILE A 8 6.40 6.27 11.32
C ILE A 8 4.98 6.46 11.85
N VAL A 9 4.01 5.84 11.17
CA VAL A 9 2.62 5.81 11.60
C VAL A 9 2.21 4.35 11.78
N PRO A 10 1.94 3.88 13.01
CA PRO A 10 1.44 2.53 13.23
C PRO A 10 -0.01 2.42 12.73
N LEU A 11 -0.30 1.39 11.95
CA LEU A 11 -1.62 1.09 11.41
C LEU A 11 -1.88 -0.41 11.50
N ASP A 12 -3.02 -0.81 12.06
CA ASP A 12 -3.56 -2.16 11.90
C ASP A 12 -4.59 -2.17 10.77
N LEU A 13 -4.19 -2.67 9.60
CA LEU A 13 -5.07 -2.75 8.44
C LEU A 13 -6.19 -3.80 8.57
N ARG A 14 -6.35 -4.46 9.71
CA ARG A 14 -7.55 -5.25 10.02
C ARG A 14 -8.66 -4.36 10.58
N GLU A 15 -8.30 -3.28 11.25
CA GLU A 15 -9.23 -2.32 11.85
C GLU A 15 -9.76 -1.35 10.81
N SER A 16 -11.08 -1.16 10.80
CA SER A 16 -11.75 -0.30 9.82
C SER A 16 -11.32 1.17 9.92
N SER A 17 -11.02 1.66 11.13
CA SER A 17 -10.53 3.01 11.40
C SER A 17 -9.15 3.26 10.79
N ASP A 18 -8.24 2.29 10.90
CA ASP A 18 -6.90 2.39 10.34
C ASP A 18 -6.88 2.16 8.83
N LYS A 19 -7.82 1.36 8.30
CA LYS A 19 -8.05 1.32 6.85
C LYS A 19 -8.45 2.69 6.30
N ALA A 20 -9.31 3.42 6.99
CA ALA A 20 -9.70 4.77 6.58
C ALA A 20 -8.50 5.73 6.58
N LYS A 21 -7.64 5.67 7.62
CA LYS A 21 -6.39 6.44 7.65
C LYS A 21 -5.46 6.08 6.48
N MET A 22 -5.29 4.81 6.18
CA MET A 22 -4.50 4.34 5.03
C MET A 22 -5.03 4.90 3.71
N ILE A 23 -6.36 4.92 3.53
CA ILE A 23 -6.99 5.52 2.34
C ILE A 23 -6.64 7.01 2.24
N GLU A 24 -6.75 7.77 3.33
CA GLU A 24 -6.44 9.20 3.34
C GLU A 24 -4.97 9.49 3.03
N LEU A 25 -4.05 8.61 3.47
CA LEU A 25 -2.65 8.68 3.08
C LEU A 25 -2.51 8.42 1.57
N CYS A 26 -3.07 7.32 1.05
CA CYS A 26 -3.00 6.98 -0.37
C CYS A 26 -3.58 8.05 -1.30
N LYS A 27 -4.62 8.78 -0.88
CA LYS A 27 -5.19 9.90 -1.65
C LYS A 27 -4.21 11.05 -1.86
N LYS A 28 -3.27 11.24 -0.94
CA LYS A 28 -2.30 12.34 -0.93
C LYS A 28 -0.90 11.92 -1.38
N SER A 29 -0.63 10.61 -1.40
CA SER A 29 0.66 10.07 -1.81
C SER A 29 0.82 10.02 -3.33
N ASP A 30 2.03 10.28 -3.80
CA ASP A 30 2.43 10.01 -5.19
C ASP A 30 2.80 8.55 -5.40
N VAL A 31 3.42 7.91 -4.39
CA VAL A 31 3.93 6.54 -4.48
C VAL A 31 3.50 5.72 -3.26
N LEU A 32 3.04 4.48 -3.50
CA LEU A 32 2.87 3.45 -2.49
C LEU A 32 3.85 2.30 -2.77
N LEU A 33 4.76 2.07 -1.81
CA LEU A 33 5.70 0.94 -1.81
C LEU A 33 5.07 -0.23 -1.04
N ASP A 34 4.92 -1.36 -1.72
CA ASP A 34 4.29 -2.59 -1.19
C ASP A 34 5.31 -3.74 -1.24
N PRO A 35 6.02 -4.03 -0.13
CA PRO A 35 6.95 -5.15 -0.03
C PRO A 35 6.27 -6.47 0.40
N TYR A 36 4.94 -6.53 0.40
CA TYR A 36 4.23 -7.73 0.83
C TYR A 36 4.16 -8.79 -0.27
N ARG A 37 3.81 -10.02 0.12
CA ARG A 37 3.53 -11.09 -0.85
C ARG A 37 2.39 -10.66 -1.79
N PRO A 38 2.42 -11.12 -3.06
CA PRO A 38 1.33 -10.87 -4.00
C PRO A 38 -0.04 -11.15 -3.37
N LYS A 39 -1.01 -10.26 -3.63
CA LYS A 39 -2.39 -10.29 -3.13
C LYS A 39 -2.58 -10.05 -1.62
N CYS A 40 -1.53 -9.73 -0.85
CA CYS A 40 -1.67 -9.44 0.59
C CYS A 40 -2.53 -8.18 0.83
N LEU A 41 -2.15 -7.05 0.23
CA LEU A 41 -2.94 -5.81 0.31
C LEU A 41 -4.31 -5.93 -0.38
N ASP A 42 -4.41 -6.70 -1.46
CA ASP A 42 -5.68 -6.95 -2.15
C ASP A 42 -6.71 -7.58 -1.20
N ARG A 43 -6.30 -8.58 -0.39
CA ARG A 43 -7.17 -9.22 0.63
C ARG A 43 -7.61 -8.26 1.73
N LEU A 44 -6.85 -7.19 1.97
CA LEU A 44 -7.17 -6.16 2.96
C LEU A 44 -8.07 -5.06 2.38
N GLY A 45 -8.33 -5.07 1.06
CA GLY A 45 -9.17 -4.11 0.34
C GLY A 45 -8.40 -3.09 -0.50
N PHE A 46 -7.07 -3.18 -0.53
CA PHE A 46 -6.18 -2.21 -1.17
C PHE A 46 -5.66 -2.73 -2.51
N SER A 47 -6.57 -3.20 -3.37
CA SER A 47 -6.22 -3.64 -4.72
C SER A 47 -5.78 -2.45 -5.59
N PRO A 48 -4.99 -2.65 -6.65
CA PRO A 48 -4.60 -1.58 -7.55
C PRO A 48 -5.80 -0.85 -8.14
N ALA A 49 -6.83 -1.60 -8.55
CA ALA A 49 -8.07 -1.03 -9.07
C ALA A 49 -8.80 -0.18 -8.02
N THR A 50 -8.83 -0.62 -6.75
CA THR A 50 -9.43 0.18 -5.66
C THR A 50 -8.63 1.46 -5.44
N LEU A 51 -7.30 1.35 -5.34
CA LEU A 51 -6.43 2.48 -5.05
C LEU A 51 -6.43 3.50 -6.20
N HIS A 52 -6.44 3.06 -7.46
CA HIS A 52 -6.53 3.96 -8.61
C HIS A 52 -7.89 4.64 -8.77
N LYS A 53 -8.98 4.02 -8.29
CA LYS A 53 -10.27 4.73 -8.18
C LYS A 53 -10.21 5.88 -7.16
N LEU A 54 -9.40 5.72 -6.11
CA LEU A 54 -9.25 6.74 -5.06
C LEU A 54 -8.23 7.82 -5.45
N ASN A 55 -7.14 7.42 -6.12
CA ASN A 55 -6.09 8.30 -6.62
C ASN A 55 -5.56 7.75 -7.96
N PRO A 56 -6.05 8.27 -9.10
CA PRO A 56 -5.60 7.84 -10.43
C PRO A 56 -4.13 8.12 -10.75
N ARG A 57 -3.48 9.00 -9.97
CA ARG A 57 -2.06 9.36 -10.15
C ARG A 57 -1.12 8.49 -9.33
N LEU A 58 -1.64 7.67 -8.42
CA LEU A 58 -0.84 6.88 -7.49
C LEU A 58 0.02 5.84 -8.23
N ILE A 59 1.33 5.88 -8.01
CA ILE A 59 2.27 4.87 -8.50
C ILE A 59 2.35 3.73 -7.48
N LEU A 60 2.10 2.51 -7.93
CA LEU A 60 2.17 1.30 -7.11
C LEU A 60 3.46 0.54 -7.41
N ALA A 61 4.41 0.57 -6.47
CA ALA A 61 5.68 -0.13 -6.58
C ALA A 61 5.67 -1.37 -5.68
N ARG A 62 5.47 -2.54 -6.30
CA ARG A 62 5.40 -3.84 -5.61
C ARG A 62 6.75 -4.55 -5.65
N LEU A 63 7.27 -4.87 -4.48
CA LEU A 63 8.55 -5.56 -4.30
C LEU A 63 8.26 -7.00 -3.88
N SER A 64 8.44 -7.97 -4.78
CA SER A 64 8.31 -9.39 -4.47
C SER A 64 9.49 -10.19 -5.02
N GLY A 65 9.87 -11.27 -4.33
CA GLY A 65 11.07 -12.05 -4.67
C GLY A 65 11.02 -12.77 -6.02
N TYR A 66 9.83 -13.19 -6.48
CA TYR A 66 9.62 -13.94 -7.73
C TYR A 66 8.66 -13.21 -8.69
N GLY A 67 8.50 -11.89 -8.52
CA GLY A 67 7.48 -11.12 -9.21
C GLY A 67 6.05 -11.51 -8.79
N SER A 68 5.06 -10.93 -9.45
CA SER A 68 3.63 -11.22 -9.23
C SER A 68 3.16 -12.48 -9.96
N ALA A 69 3.94 -12.95 -10.94
CA ALA A 69 3.65 -14.10 -11.78
C ALA A 69 4.40 -15.39 -11.37
N GLY A 70 5.30 -15.33 -10.38
CA GLY A 70 5.95 -16.51 -9.79
C GLY A 70 6.93 -17.23 -10.72
N LYS A 71 7.73 -16.48 -11.50
CA LYS A 71 8.83 -17.06 -12.28
C LYS A 71 10.13 -17.09 -11.49
#